data_AF-A0A7X8RD82-F1
#
_entry.id   AF-A0A7X8RD82-F1
#
_cell.length_a   1.000
_cell.length_b   1.000
_cell.length_c   1.000
_cell.angle_alpha   90.00
_cell.angle_beta   90.00
_cell.angle_gamma   90.00
#
_symmetry.space_group_name_H-M   'P 1'
#
loop_
_entity.id
_entity.type
_entity.pdbx_description
1 polymer ?
#
loop_
_entity_poly.entity_id
_entity_poly.type
_entity_poly.pdbx_seq_one_letter_code
_entity_poly.pdbx_strand_id
1 'polypeptide(L)'
;MKLRIKYCGGCNPIINRSKLVAAVRNELSKSVDVEIVDKDADVGLLVGGCHVCCPNLSQIEDQARQWVIVGGDLVDHLPVPTEQLPQIIAERIIQKQHPGS
;
A
#
# COMPACT_ATOMS: atom_id res chain seq x y z
N MET A 1 8.78 -10.27 -5.62
CA MET A 1 8.76 -9.24 -4.55
C MET A 1 7.98 -9.79 -3.37
N LYS A 2 8.51 -9.62 -2.15
CA LYS A 2 7.76 -9.85 -0.91
C LYS A 2 7.00 -8.59 -0.52
N LEU A 3 5.67 -8.67 -0.49
CA LEU A 3 4.78 -7.57 -0.15
C LEU A 3 4.07 -7.88 1.17
N ARG A 4 4.16 -6.95 2.13
CA ARG A 4 3.33 -6.99 3.34
C ARG A 4 2.09 -6.12 3.15
N ILE A 5 0.93 -6.58 3.57
CA ILE A 5 -0.31 -5.77 3.52
C ILE A 5 -0.85 -5.60 4.95
N LYS A 6 -1.11 -4.36 5.34
CA LYS A 6 -1.78 -4.01 6.58
C LYS A 6 -3.00 -3.15 6.30
N TYR A 7 -4.06 -3.34 7.08
CA TYR A 7 -5.29 -2.58 6.96
C TYR A 7 -5.55 -1.76 8.21
N CYS A 8 -6.14 -0.58 8.03
CA CYS A 8 -6.60 0.27 9.12
C CYS A 8 -7.74 1.21 8.69
N GLY A 9 -8.18 2.11 9.58
CA GLY A 9 -9.11 3.18 9.23
C GLY A 9 -10.49 2.67 8.79
N GLY A 10 -11.06 1.70 9.53
CA GLY A 10 -12.40 1.17 9.25
C GLY A 10 -13.56 2.00 9.83
N CYS A 11 -13.26 3.07 10.57
CA CYS A 11 -14.26 3.88 11.28
C CYS A 11 -15.07 4.81 10.36
N ASN A 12 -14.48 5.32 9.27
CA ASN A 12 -15.16 6.17 8.30
C ASN A 12 -14.54 6.00 6.89
N PRO A 13 -14.70 4.85 6.25
CA PRO A 13 -14.00 4.55 5.00
C PRO A 13 -14.61 5.32 3.82
N ILE A 14 -13.77 6.04 3.08
CA ILE A 14 -14.11 6.65 1.79
C ILE A 14 -13.72 5.76 0.60
N ILE A 15 -12.96 4.69 0.86
CA ILE A 15 -12.60 3.67 -0.13
C ILE A 15 -12.94 2.25 0.36
N ASN A 16 -13.21 1.35 -0.59
CA ASN A 16 -13.26 -0.09 -0.30
C ASN A 16 -11.85 -0.68 -0.35
N ARG A 17 -11.23 -0.86 0.83
CA ARG A 17 -9.83 -1.31 0.99
C ARG A 17 -9.57 -2.67 0.33
N SER A 18 -10.46 -3.64 0.51
CA SER A 18 -10.28 -4.99 -0.05
C SER A 18 -10.36 -4.98 -1.58
N LYS A 19 -11.30 -4.21 -2.15
CA LYS A 19 -11.41 -4.02 -3.60
C LYS A 19 -10.18 -3.29 -4.16
N LEU A 20 -9.69 -2.27 -3.46
CA LEU A 20 -8.48 -1.55 -3.85
C LEU A 20 -7.26 -2.48 -3.86
N VAL A 21 -7.04 -3.25 -2.79
CA VAL A 21 -5.91 -4.20 -2.73
C VAL A 21 -5.99 -5.25 -3.83
N ALA A 22 -7.18 -5.78 -4.14
CA ALA A 22 -7.35 -6.70 -5.25
C ALA A 22 -6.94 -6.06 -6.59
N ALA A 23 -7.36 -4.82 -6.84
CA ALA A 23 -6.97 -4.08 -8.04
C ALA A 23 -5.46 -3.79 -8.09
N VAL A 24 -4.84 -3.37 -6.98
CA VAL A 24 -3.38 -3.17 -6.88
C VAL A 24 -2.61 -4.44 -7.20
N ARG A 25 -3.06 -5.60 -6.70
CA ARG A 25 -2.42 -6.89 -6.99
C ARG A 25 -2.51 -7.25 -8.47
N ASN A 26 -3.64 -6.97 -9.12
CA ASN A 26 -3.79 -7.16 -10.56
C ASN A 26 -2.83 -6.24 -11.33
N GLU A 27 -2.67 -4.98 -10.93
CA GLU A 27 -1.69 -4.08 -11.55
C GLU A 27 -0.24 -4.58 -11.36
N LEU A 28 0.14 -4.99 -10.14
CA LEU A 28 1.48 -5.51 -9.86
C LEU A 28 1.81 -6.77 -10.68
N SER A 29 0.85 -7.68 -10.86
CA SER A 29 1.05 -8.92 -11.64
C SER A 29 1.40 -8.69 -13.11
N LYS A 30 1.23 -7.47 -13.64
CA LYS A 30 1.65 -7.10 -14.99
C LYS A 30 3.15 -6.86 -15.10
N SER A 31 3.85 -6.67 -13.98
CA SER A 31 5.26 -6.25 -13.97
C SER A 31 6.15 -7.11 -13.05
N VAL A 32 5.61 -7.63 -11.95
CA VAL A 32 6.38 -8.37 -10.95
C VAL A 32 5.57 -9.49 -10.31
N ASP A 33 6.21 -10.62 -10.01
CA ASP A 33 5.63 -11.64 -9.15
C ASP A 33 5.58 -11.16 -7.70
N VAL A 34 4.42 -11.32 -7.06
CA VAL A 34 4.16 -10.85 -5.69
C VAL A 34 3.88 -12.03 -4.76
N GLU A 35 4.70 -12.15 -3.72
CA GLU A 35 4.49 -13.05 -2.58
C GLU A 35 3.98 -12.22 -1.39
N ILE A 36 2.83 -12.59 -0.80
CA ILE A 36 2.31 -11.91 0.38
C ILE A 36 2.93 -12.51 1.63
N VAL A 37 3.58 -11.69 2.46
CA VAL A 37 4.29 -12.13 3.67
C VAL A 37 3.92 -11.32 4.89
N ASP A 38 4.14 -11.91 6.08
CA ASP A 38 3.83 -11.27 7.35
C ASP A 38 4.97 -10.46 7.99
N LYS A 39 6.19 -10.63 7.50
CA LYS A 39 7.39 -9.92 7.94
C LYS A 39 8.49 -10.09 6.89
N ASP A 40 9.60 -9.40 7.07
CA ASP A 40 10.76 -9.45 6.17
C ASP A 40 10.39 -9.11 4.70
N ALA A 41 9.43 -8.19 4.53
CA ALA A 41 8.95 -7.76 3.22
C ALA A 41 9.89 -6.73 2.58
N ASP A 42 9.97 -6.75 1.25
CA ASP A 42 10.67 -5.70 0.49
C ASP A 42 9.92 -4.37 0.62
N VAL A 43 8.59 -4.43 0.50
CA VAL A 43 7.69 -3.28 0.62
C VAL A 43 6.47 -3.65 1.47
N GLY A 44 6.04 -2.73 2.32
CA GLY A 44 4.78 -2.78 3.05
C GLY A 44 3.75 -1.84 2.42
N LEU A 45 2.51 -2.30 2.31
CA LEU A 45 1.36 -1.51 1.91
C LEU A 45 0.42 -1.37 3.10
N LEU A 46 0.34 -0.16 3.65
CA LEU A 46 -0.64 0.17 4.69
C LEU A 46 -1.85 0.81 4.05
N VAL A 47 -3.04 0.21 4.21
CA VAL A 47 -4.29 0.67 3.59
C VAL A 47 -5.29 1.12 4.65
N GLY A 48 -5.36 2.43 4.83
CA GLY A 48 -6.38 3.15 5.58
C GLY A 48 -7.59 3.50 4.73
N GLY A 49 -8.78 3.23 5.25
CA GLY A 49 -10.04 3.58 4.56
C GLY A 49 -10.33 5.08 4.56
N CYS A 50 -9.71 5.84 5.46
CA CYS A 50 -9.88 7.29 5.63
C CYS A 50 -8.52 8.00 5.62
N HIS A 51 -8.53 9.33 5.46
CA HIS A 51 -7.34 10.18 5.43
C HIS A 51 -6.45 10.08 6.67
N VAL A 52 -7.02 9.77 7.83
CA VAL A 52 -6.27 9.72 9.11
C VAL A 52 -5.23 8.60 9.11
N CYS A 53 -5.55 7.45 8.50
CA CYS A 53 -4.68 6.27 8.49
C CYS A 53 -4.06 5.98 9.87
N CYS A 54 -4.93 5.69 10.85
CA CYS A 54 -4.62 5.74 12.29
C CYS A 54 -3.46 4.89 12.86
N PRO A 55 -2.94 3.82 12.23
CA PRO A 55 -1.89 3.03 12.83
C PRO A 55 -0.64 3.86 13.06
N ASN A 56 -0.08 3.67 14.24
CA ASN A 56 1.27 4.15 14.51
C ASN A 56 2.25 3.29 13.69
N LEU A 57 2.90 3.91 12.70
CA LEU A 57 3.88 3.24 11.84
C LEU A 57 5.03 2.62 12.65
N SER A 58 5.36 3.18 13.82
CA SER A 58 6.40 2.64 14.69
C SER A 58 6.14 1.22 15.19
N GLN A 59 4.90 0.71 15.07
CA GLN A 59 4.55 -0.67 15.45
C GLN A 59 4.74 -1.68 14.31
N ILE A 60 4.97 -1.21 13.08
CA ILE A 60 5.04 -2.05 11.89
C ILE A 60 6.25 -1.76 11.01
N GLU A 61 7.03 -0.72 11.29
CA GLU A 61 8.15 -0.28 10.47
C GLU A 61 9.22 -1.37 10.26
N ASP A 62 9.42 -2.24 11.23
CA ASP A 62 10.40 -3.34 11.18
C ASP A 62 9.95 -4.52 10.30
N GLN A 63 8.68 -4.56 9.88
CA GLN A 63 8.11 -5.69 9.14
C GLN A 63 8.29 -5.56 7.62
N ALA A 64 8.72 -4.40 7.13
CA ALA A 64 9.02 -4.16 5.72
C ALA A 64 10.11 -3.09 5.56
N ARG A 65 10.98 -3.23 4.55
CA ARG A 65 12.10 -2.27 4.35
C ARG A 65 11.64 -0.86 3.99
N GLN A 66 10.50 -0.74 3.32
CA GLN A 66 9.88 0.51 2.88
C GLN A 66 8.35 0.39 2.99
N TRP A 67 7.66 1.51 3.14
CA TRP A 67 6.19 1.54 3.22
C TRP A 67 5.57 2.47 2.18
N VAL A 68 4.49 1.99 1.56
CA VAL A 68 3.49 2.80 0.84
C VAL A 68 2.30 2.97 1.77
N ILE A 69 1.91 4.21 2.03
CA ILE A 69 0.84 4.55 2.95
C ILE A 69 -0.35 5.06 2.16
N VAL A 70 -1.49 4.37 2.26
CA VAL A 70 -2.75 4.78 1.65
C VAL A 70 -3.70 5.24 2.74
N GLY A 71 -4.20 6.47 2.63
CA GLY A 71 -5.18 7.05 3.56
C GLY A 71 -6.36 7.60 2.78
N GLY A 72 -7.38 6.78 2.54
CA GLY A 72 -8.48 7.18 1.67
C GLY A 72 -8.01 7.32 0.22
N ASP A 73 -8.05 8.54 -0.31
CA ASP A 73 -7.55 8.93 -1.64
C ASP A 73 -6.13 9.52 -1.61
N LEU A 74 -5.42 9.40 -0.48
CA LEU A 74 -4.01 9.79 -0.36
C LEU A 74 -3.08 8.59 -0.55
N VAL A 75 -1.98 8.78 -1.28
CA VAL A 75 -0.86 7.84 -1.38
C VAL A 75 0.42 8.57 -0.98
N ASP A 76 1.09 8.11 0.08
CA ASP A 76 2.23 8.79 0.73
C ASP A 76 1.95 10.29 0.96
N HIS A 77 0.76 10.60 1.50
CA HIS A 77 0.25 11.96 1.79
C HIS A 77 -0.08 12.82 0.56
N LEU A 78 0.01 12.29 -0.66
CA LEU A 78 -0.34 13.00 -1.88
C LEU A 78 -1.75 12.59 -2.36
N PRO A 79 -2.60 13.55 -2.77
CA PRO A 79 -3.92 13.24 -3.30
C PRO A 79 -3.83 12.51 -4.65
N VAL A 80 -4.63 11.47 -4.80
CA VAL A 80 -4.72 10.63 -6.00
C VAL A 80 -6.20 10.39 -6.32
N PRO A 81 -6.66 10.65 -7.56
CA PRO A 81 -8.01 10.31 -7.98
C PRO A 81 -8.32 8.84 -7.71
N THR A 82 -9.53 8.55 -7.21
CA THR A 82 -9.88 7.20 -6.74
C THR A 82 -9.75 6.15 -7.84
N GLU A 83 -10.03 6.51 -9.09
CA GLU A 83 -9.86 5.64 -10.25
C GLU A 83 -8.39 5.33 -10.60
N GLN A 84 -7.46 6.17 -10.17
CA GLN A 84 -6.01 6.01 -10.42
C GLN A 84 -5.28 5.31 -9.27
N LEU A 85 -5.91 5.19 -8.09
CA LEU A 85 -5.30 4.57 -6.91
C LEU A 85 -4.62 3.21 -7.21
N PRO A 86 -5.26 2.25 -7.92
CA PRO A 86 -4.62 0.95 -8.15
C PRO A 86 -3.27 1.05 -8.88
N GLN A 87 -3.22 1.86 -9.94
CA GLN A 87 -2.03 2.03 -10.76
C GLN A 87 -0.94 2.78 -9.99
N ILE A 88 -1.27 3.93 -9.37
CA ILE A 88 -0.30 4.75 -8.66
C ILE A 88 0.30 4.01 -7.46
N ILE A 89 -0.51 3.22 -6.73
CA ILE A 89 -0.01 2.40 -5.62
C ILE A 89 0.96 1.33 -6.14
N ALA A 90 0.63 0.65 -7.25
CA ALA A 90 1.51 -0.38 -7.84
C ALA A 90 2.84 0.22 -8.30
N GLU A 91 2.82 1.36 -8.98
CA GLU A 91 4.02 2.10 -9.39
C GLU A 91 4.88 2.49 -8.18
N ARG A 92 4.26 2.99 -7.10
CA ARG A 92 4.98 3.37 -5.88
C ARG A 92 5.61 2.17 -5.18
N ILE A 93 4.92 1.02 -5.18
CA ILE A 93 5.46 -0.24 -4.65
C ILE A 93 6.71 -0.65 -5.44
N ILE A 94 6.65 -0.62 -6.77
CA ILE A 94 7.79 -0.99 -7.64
C ILE A 94 8.97 -0.02 -7.45
N GLN A 95 8.71 1.28 -7.36
CA GLN A 95 9.74 2.30 -7.08
C GLN A 95 10.45 2.06 -5.75
N LYS A 96 9.69 1.79 -4.67
CA LYS A 96 10.25 1.54 -3.34
C LYS A 96 10.95 0.19 -3.21
N GLN A 97 10.72 -0.75 -4.12
CA GLN A 97 11.48 -1.99 -4.19
C GLN A 97 12.95 -1.75 -4.55
N HIS A 98 13.21 -0.74 -5.38
CA HIS A 98 14.55 -0.42 -5.91
C HIS A 98 14.89 1.05 -5.66
N PRO A 99 15.14 1.46 -4.40
CA PRO A 99 15.53 2.83 -4.09
C PRO A 99 16.99 3.04 -4.55
N GLY A 100 17.19 3.36 -5.83
CA GLY A 100 18.52 3.62 -6.40
C GLY A 100 18.78 3.17 -7.84
N SER A 101 17.76 2.78 -8.62
CA SER A 101 17.88 2.57 -10.06
C SER A 101 17.83 3.89 -10.85
#